data_AF-A0A8E0RLT6-F1
#
_entry.id   AF-A0A8E0RLT6-F1
#
_cell.length_a   1.000
_cell.length_b   1.000
_cell.length_c   1.000
_cell.angle_alpha   90.00
_cell.angle_beta   90.00
_cell.angle_gamma   90.00
#
_symmetry.space_group_name_H-M   'P 1'
#
loop_
_entity.id
_entity.type
_entity.pdbx_description
1 polymer ?
#
loop_
_entity_poly.entity_id
_entity_poly.type
_entity_poly.pdbx_seq_one_letter_code
_entity_poly.pdbx_strand_id
1 'polypeptide(L)'
;MSGHNAIINALAMNQDNVVVSGGDNGSMYFWDWRSGYNFQRLQAQVQPGSIDSEAGIFALAFDRSGSRLVSCEADKTIKIFKEDETATEETHPLYWRPGLLKKPKY
;
A
#
# COMPACT_ATOMS: atom_id res chain seq x y z
N MET A 1 0.32 7.79 11.19
CA MET A 1 -0.36 7.18 10.03
C MET A 1 -1.70 7.87 9.86
N SER A 2 -1.76 8.83 8.95
CA SER A 2 -2.99 9.52 8.54
C SER A 2 -2.87 9.75 7.04
N GLY A 3 -3.95 9.58 6.29
CA GLY A 3 -3.98 9.92 4.86
C GLY A 3 -4.61 8.86 3.95
N HIS A 4 -4.74 7.60 4.39
CA HIS A 4 -5.59 6.64 3.68
C HIS A 4 -7.04 6.88 4.07
N ASN A 5 -7.67 7.79 3.32
CA ASN A 5 -9.03 8.26 3.56
C ASN A 5 -10.05 7.34 2.89
N ALA A 6 -10.07 6.08 3.30
CA ALA A 6 -11.02 5.06 2.88
C ALA A 6 -11.36 4.13 4.06
N ILE A 7 -12.42 3.33 3.92
CA ILE A 7 -12.67 2.23 4.86
C ILE A 7 -11.56 1.21 4.64
N ILE A 8 -10.79 0.92 5.69
CA ILE A 8 -9.68 -0.03 5.63
C ILE A 8 -10.19 -1.40 6.05
N ASN A 9 -10.11 -2.37 5.13
CA ASN A 9 -10.52 -3.74 5.39
C ASN A 9 -9.34 -4.63 5.76
N ALA A 10 -8.14 -4.34 5.23
CA ALA A 10 -6.98 -5.22 5.34
C ALA A 10 -5.68 -4.47 5.57
N LEU A 11 -4.78 -5.11 6.34
CA LEU A 11 -3.41 -4.69 6.58
C LEU A 11 -2.48 -5.89 6.41
N ALA A 12 -1.31 -5.66 5.80
CA ALA A 12 -0.22 -6.63 5.74
C ALA A 12 1.11 -5.93 6.00
N MET A 13 2.07 -6.66 6.56
CA MET A 13 3.43 -6.17 6.83
C MET A 13 4.45 -7.22 6.41
N ASN A 14 5.57 -6.79 5.81
CA ASN A 14 6.70 -7.68 5.50
C ASN A 14 7.87 -7.51 6.49
N GLN A 15 8.93 -8.29 6.31
CA GLN A 15 10.10 -8.26 7.18
C GLN A 15 10.97 -7.00 6.98
N ASP A 16 10.80 -6.31 5.85
CA ASP A 16 11.52 -5.07 5.49
C ASP A 16 10.83 -3.81 6.00
N ASN A 17 9.87 -3.94 6.91
CA ASN A 17 9.12 -2.83 7.51
C ASN A 17 8.18 -2.10 6.54
N VAL A 18 7.80 -2.72 5.42
CA VAL A 18 6.74 -2.22 4.55
C VAL A 18 5.39 -2.65 5.11
N VAL A 19 4.51 -1.69 5.35
CA VAL A 19 3.09 -1.93 5.65
C VAL A 19 2.27 -1.60 4.43
N VAL A 20 1.28 -2.42 4.14
CA VAL A 20 0.29 -2.15 3.11
C VAL A 20 -1.09 -2.14 3.74
N SER A 21 -1.85 -1.09 3.44
CA SER A 21 -3.25 -0.97 3.82
C SER A 21 -4.12 -0.99 2.57
N GLY A 22 -5.15 -1.84 2.56
CA GLY A 22 -6.11 -1.99 1.46
C GLY A 22 -7.48 -1.41 1.84
N GLY A 23 -8.00 -0.55 0.97
CA GLY A 23 -9.28 0.12 1.14
C GLY A 23 -10.44 -0.57 0.44
N ASP A 24 -11.65 -0.35 0.93
CA ASP A 24 -12.90 -0.84 0.35
C ASP A 24 -13.25 -0.19 -1.00
N ASN A 25 -12.56 0.90 -1.33
CA ASN A 25 -12.63 1.57 -2.63
C ASN A 25 -11.51 1.14 -3.60
N GLY A 26 -10.73 0.11 -3.26
CA GLY A 26 -9.62 -0.40 -4.07
C GLY A 26 -8.31 0.37 -3.98
N SER A 27 -8.22 1.38 -3.10
CA SER A 27 -6.94 2.06 -2.89
C SER A 27 -6.01 1.24 -2.00
N MET A 28 -4.74 1.16 -2.40
CA MET A 28 -3.65 0.54 -1.64
C MET A 28 -2.62 1.59 -1.31
N TYR A 29 -2.27 1.69 -0.03
CA TYR A 29 -1.26 2.62 0.45
C TYR A 29 -0.12 1.81 1.06
N PHE A 30 1.10 2.14 0.66
CA PHE A 30 2.33 1.49 1.11
C PHE A 30 3.09 2.46 2.01
N TRP A 31 3.51 1.95 3.17
CA TRP A 31 4.06 2.75 4.25
C TRP A 31 5.37 2.18 4.74
N ASP A 32 6.31 3.05 5.06
CA ASP A 32 7.42 2.69 5.92
C ASP A 32 6.91 2.64 7.37
N TRP A 33 7.01 1.47 8.02
CA TRP A 33 6.51 1.24 9.37
C TRP A 33 7.12 2.19 10.39
N ARG A 34 8.43 2.47 10.26
CA ARG A 34 9.20 3.20 11.27
C ARG A 34 8.86 4.69 11.28
N SER A 35 8.77 5.29 10.11
CA SER A 35 8.47 6.72 9.95
C SER A 35 6.97 7.00 9.80
N GLY A 36 6.18 6.00 9.41
CA GLY A 36 4.79 6.17 9.02
C GLY A 36 4.61 6.95 7.72
N TYR A 37 5.68 7.11 6.93
CA TYR A 37 5.64 7.79 5.64
C TYR A 37 4.96 6.91 4.60
N ASN A 38 4.00 7.49 3.88
CA ASN A 38 3.42 6.87 2.70
C ASN A 38 4.31 7.13 1.49
N PHE A 39 5.01 6.11 1.02
CA PHE A 39 5.90 6.23 -0.11
C PHE A 39 5.23 5.87 -1.44
N GLN A 40 4.12 5.13 -1.43
CA GLN A 40 3.42 4.73 -2.65
C GLN A 40 1.92 4.59 -2.45
N ARG A 41 1.17 5.03 -3.46
CA ARG A 41 -0.28 4.87 -3.56
C ARG A 41 -0.60 4.19 -4.88
N LEU A 42 -1.48 3.20 -4.81
CA LEU A 42 -1.93 2.45 -5.97
C LEU A 42 -3.46 2.37 -5.93
N GLN A 43 -4.09 2.41 -7.10
CA GLN A 43 -5.49 2.06 -7.28
C GLN A 43 -5.55 0.71 -8.00
N ALA A 44 -6.07 -0.31 -7.33
CA ALA A 44 -6.24 -1.62 -7.95
C ALA A 44 -7.17 -1.50 -9.17
N GLN A 45 -6.74 -2.07 -10.30
CA GLN A 45 -7.50 -2.01 -11.56
C GLN A 45 -8.54 -3.13 -11.57
N VAL A 46 -9.82 -2.80 -11.73
CA VAL A 46 -10.90 -3.81 -11.80
C VAL A 46 -10.75 -4.70 -13.04
N GLN A 47 -11.12 -5.98 -12.92
CA GLN A 47 -11.10 -6.87 -14.08
C GLN A 47 -12.16 -6.50 -15.14
N PRO A 48 -11.93 -6.84 -16.43
CA PRO A 48 -12.94 -6.66 -17.47
C PRO A 48 -14.27 -7.33 -17.12
N GLY A 49 -15.38 -6.58 -17.26
CA GLY A 49 -16.73 -7.05 -16.93
C GLY A 49 -17.15 -6.79 -15.48
N SER A 50 -16.26 -6.27 -14.65
CA SER A 50 -16.57 -5.72 -13.32
C SER A 50 -16.91 -4.23 -13.43
N ILE A 51 -17.51 -3.66 -12.37
CA ILE A 51 -17.82 -2.23 -12.26
C ILE A 51 -16.85 -1.55 -11.29
N ASP A 52 -16.66 -0.23 -11.41
CA ASP A 52 -15.70 0.52 -10.58
C ASP A 52 -15.93 0.36 -9.07
N SER A 53 -17.18 0.14 -8.64
CA SER A 53 -17.52 -0.08 -7.23
C SER A 53 -17.10 -1.45 -6.68
N GLU A 54 -16.69 -2.39 -7.53
CA GLU A 54 -16.15 -3.70 -7.14
C GLU A 54 -14.62 -3.68 -6.98
N ALA A 55 -13.98 -2.51 -6.91
CA ALA A 55 -12.54 -2.38 -6.72
C ALA A 55 -12.06 -2.73 -5.30
N GLY A 56 -12.96 -2.99 -4.34
CA GLY A 56 -12.62 -3.14 -2.92
C GLY A 56 -11.62 -4.26 -2.62
N ILE A 57 -10.73 -4.01 -1.67
CA ILE A 57 -9.74 -5.00 -1.21
C ILE A 57 -10.22 -5.58 0.10
N PHE A 58 -10.38 -6.91 0.15
CA PHE A 58 -10.88 -7.60 1.35
C PHE A 58 -9.78 -8.22 2.19
N ALA A 59 -8.69 -8.67 1.56
CA ALA A 59 -7.55 -9.25 2.27
C ALA A 59 -6.23 -8.90 1.59
N LEU A 60 -5.18 -8.82 2.40
CA LEU A 60 -3.81 -8.63 1.96
C LEU A 60 -2.91 -9.59 2.74
N ALA A 61 -1.93 -10.17 2.07
CA ALA A 61 -0.89 -10.96 2.72
C ALA A 61 0.41 -10.88 1.93
N PHE A 62 1.52 -10.74 2.64
CA PHE A 62 2.82 -11.03 2.05
C PHE A 62 3.06 -12.54 2.03
N ASP A 63 3.78 -13.00 1.02
CA ASP A 63 4.30 -14.37 1.00
C ASP A 63 5.41 -14.54 2.07
N ARG A 64 5.85 -15.78 2.29
CA ARG A 64 6.89 -16.06 3.30
C ARG A 64 8.23 -15.39 3.00
N SER A 65 8.54 -15.12 1.74
CA SER A 65 9.76 -14.40 1.37
C SER A 65 9.65 -12.90 1.64
N GLY A 66 8.43 -12.35 1.74
CA GLY A 66 8.19 -10.92 1.86
C GLY A 66 8.26 -10.15 0.53
N SER A 67 8.61 -10.82 -0.58
CA SER A 67 8.84 -10.20 -1.89
C SER A 67 7.59 -10.15 -2.79
N ARG A 68 6.50 -10.82 -2.38
CA ARG A 68 5.22 -10.80 -3.09
C ARG A 68 4.11 -10.39 -2.14
N LEU A 69 3.28 -9.46 -2.59
CA LEU A 69 2.03 -9.12 -1.94
C LEU A 69 0.88 -9.74 -2.71
N VAL A 70 -0.01 -10.41 -2.01
CA VAL A 70 -1.25 -10.99 -2.55
C VAL A 70 -2.42 -10.16 -2.05
N SER A 71 -3.25 -9.66 -2.97
CA SER A 71 -4.54 -9.03 -2.66
C SER A 71 -5.70 -9.94 -3.09
N CYS A 72 -6.73 -10.00 -2.25
CA CYS A 72 -8.02 -10.62 -2.57
C CYS A 72 -9.06 -9.51 -2.70
N GLU A 73 -9.65 -9.37 -3.88
CA GLU A 73 -10.46 -8.21 -4.27
C GLU A 73 -11.93 -8.56 -4.52
N ALA A 74 -12.81 -7.56 -4.43
CA ALA A 74 -14.25 -7.70 -4.58
C ALA A 74 -14.66 -8.06 -6.02
N ASP A 75 -13.82 -7.73 -6.99
CA ASP A 75 -13.97 -8.07 -8.41
C ASP A 75 -13.76 -9.57 -8.71
N LYS A 76 -13.65 -10.43 -7.67
CA LYS A 76 -13.46 -11.89 -7.75
C LYS A 76 -12.07 -12.29 -8.26
N THR A 77 -11.10 -11.39 -8.17
CA THR A 77 -9.71 -11.69 -8.54
C THR A 77 -8.78 -11.80 -7.33
N ILE A 78 -7.65 -12.46 -7.57
CA ILE A 78 -6.47 -12.41 -6.71
C ILE A 78 -5.39 -11.72 -7.53
N LYS A 79 -4.83 -10.62 -7.01
CA LYS A 79 -3.73 -9.90 -7.69
C LYS A 79 -2.44 -10.11 -6.90
N ILE A 80 -1.36 -10.34 -7.62
CA ILE A 80 -0.03 -10.56 -7.06
C ILE A 80 0.86 -9.42 -7.50
N PHE A 81 1.42 -8.71 -6.53
CA PHE A 81 2.36 -7.62 -6.75
C PHE A 81 3.77 -8.07 -6.39
N LYS A 82 4.73 -7.47 -7.09
CA LYS A 82 6.17 -7.61 -6.86
C LYS A 82 6.77 -6.20 -6.85
N GLU A 83 7.83 -6.02 -6.08
CA GLU A 83 8.69 -4.85 -6.19
C GLU A 83 9.26 -4.69 -7.60
N ASP A 84 9.36 -3.44 -8.05
CA ASP A 84 10.03 -3.11 -9.29
C ASP A 84 11.54 -3.02 -9.04
N GLU A 85 12.27 -4.02 -9.53
CA GLU A 85 13.73 -4.13 -9.36
C GLU A 85 14.51 -3.05 -10.14
N THR A 86 13.84 -2.29 -11.02
CA THR A 86 14.43 -1.19 -11.80
C THR A 86 14.22 0.18 -11.15
N ALA A 87 13.40 0.26 -10.11
CA ALA A 87 13.16 1.50 -9.39
C ALA A 87 14.42 1.95 -8.62
N THR A 88 14.75 3.23 -8.74
CA THR A 88 15.88 3.88 -8.05
C THR A 88 15.38 5.16 -7.39
N GLU A 89 16.20 5.75 -6.53
CA GLU A 89 15.87 7.02 -5.87
C GLU A 89 15.69 8.17 -6.87
N GLU A 90 16.31 8.10 -8.06
CA GLU A 90 16.14 9.10 -9.12
C GLU A 90 14.85 8.90 -9.91
N THR A 91 14.44 7.65 -10.17
CA THR A 91 13.20 7.36 -10.92
C THR A 91 11.97 7.48 -10.03
N HIS A 92 12.08 7.13 -8.76
CA HIS A 92 11.00 7.17 -7.76
C HIS A 92 11.46 7.90 -6.49
N PRO A 93 11.69 9.22 -6.56
CA PRO A 93 12.22 9.99 -5.45
C PRO A 93 11.24 10.08 -4.28
N LEU A 94 11.75 9.85 -3.06
CA LEU A 94 10.99 10.02 -1.83
C LEU A 94 11.08 11.47 -1.36
N TYR A 95 9.94 12.16 -1.25
CA TYR A 95 9.88 13.55 -0.80
C TYR A 95 9.76 13.69 0.74
N TRP A 96 10.15 12.65 1.49
CA TRP A 96 10.06 12.61 2.94
C TRP A 96 11.10 13.52 3.61
N ARG A 97 10.65 14.41 4.50
CA ARG A 97 11.51 15.35 5.24
C ARG A 97 11.22 15.29 6.74
N PRO A 98 11.84 14.36 7.50
CA PRO A 98 11.54 14.17 8.92
C PRO A 98 11.97 15.35 9.82
N GLY A 99 12.83 16.26 9.33
CA GLY A 99 13.42 17.35 10.11
C GLY A 99 12.53 18.58 10.36
N LEU A 100 11.41 18.76 9.63
CA LEU A 100 10.56 19.96 9.73
C LEU A 100 9.48 19.88 10.83
N LEU A 101 9.28 18.71 11.45
CA LEU A 101 8.21 18.46 12.42
C LEU A 101 8.72 18.13 13.83
N LYS A 102 9.91 18.59 14.23
CA LYS A 102 10.24 18.66 15.66
C LYS A 102 9.41 19.76 16.31
N LYS A 103 8.19 19.43 16.76
CA LYS A 103 7.52 20.26 17.77
C LYS A 103 8.44 20.30 19.00
N PRO A 104 8.75 21.48 19.56
CA PRO A 104 9.52 21.55 20.80
C PRO A 104 8.75 20.76 21.86
N LYS A 105 9.45 19.86 22.54
CA LYS A 105 8.94 19.23 23.76
C LYS A 105 8.87 20.34 24.80
N TYR A 106 7.66 20.69 25.21
CA TYR A 106 7.43 21.33 26.51
C TYR A 106 7.76 20.32 27.62
#